data_AF-A0A645HVT3-F1
#
_entry.id   AF-A0A645HVT3-F1
#
_cell.length_a   1.000
_cell.length_b   1.000
_cell.length_c   1.000
_cell.angle_alpha   90.00
_cell.angle_beta   90.00
_cell.angle_gamma   90.00
#
_symmetry.space_group_name_H-M   'P 1'
#
loop_
_entity.id
_entity.type
_entity.pdbx_description
1 polymer ?
#
loop_
_entity_poly.entity_id
_entity_poly.type
_entity_poly.pdbx_seq_one_letter_code
_entity_poly.pdbx_strand_id
1 'polypeptide(L)'
;MLDEMLKSSNVEFLRKETTLGGKLITLFVGGSVSEVSNAIELVKKLGEGKHINHLKNAIVISKPHPEILKYVISSEKIINEETLKVNN
;
A
#
# COMPACT_ATOMS: atom_id res chain seq x y z
N MET A 1 5.79 1.73 10.15
CA MET A 1 5.92 0.89 8.93
C MET A 1 5.43 1.68 7.73
N LEU A 2 4.17 2.16 7.70
CA LEU A 2 3.70 3.03 6.63
C LEU A 2 4.59 4.26 6.42
N ASP A 3 4.85 5.01 7.50
CA ASP A 3 5.71 6.21 7.47
C ASP A 3 7.10 5.95 6.86
N GLU A 4 7.71 4.81 7.21
CA GLU A 4 9.02 4.41 6.69
C GLU A 4 8.96 4.08 5.18
N MET A 5 7.91 3.40 4.73
CA MET A 5 7.71 3.11 3.30
C MET A 5 7.59 4.41 2.50
N LEU A 6 6.82 5.37 3.00
CA LEU A 6 6.59 6.65 2.33
C LEU A 6 7.82 7.56 2.30
N LYS A 7 8.71 7.44 3.30
CA LYS A 7 9.97 8.22 3.35
C LYS A 7 11.09 7.61 2.52
N SER A 8 11.12 6.28 2.40
CA SER A 8 12.21 5.57 1.73
C SER A 8 12.01 5.39 0.23
N SER A 9 10.76 5.31 -0.23
CA SER A 9 10.41 5.01 -1.62
C SER A 9 9.28 5.92 -2.09
N ASN A 10 9.21 6.19 -3.39
CA ASN A 10 8.13 6.99 -3.98
C ASN A 10 6.86 6.13 -4.18
N VAL A 11 6.26 5.70 -3.06
CA VAL A 11 5.03 4.89 -3.02
C VAL A 11 3.89 5.70 -2.44
N GLU A 12 2.68 5.42 -2.91
CA GLU A 12 1.47 6.10 -2.49
C GLU A 12 0.63 5.23 -1.56
N PHE A 13 0.13 5.81 -0.48
CA PHE A 13 -0.85 5.14 0.36
C PHE A 13 -2.22 5.08 -0.33
N LEU A 14 -2.77 3.88 -0.48
CA LEU A 14 -4.07 3.66 -1.13
C LEU A 14 -5.19 3.51 -0.11
N ARG A 15 -5.04 2.55 0.82
CA ARG A 15 -6.07 2.18 1.79
C ARG A 15 -5.48 1.40 2.97
N LYS A 16 -6.19 1.43 4.09
CA LYS A 16 -6.01 0.49 5.20
C LYS A 16 -7.30 -0.27 5.45
N GLU A 17 -7.19 -1.56 5.73
CA GLU A 17 -8.29 -2.38 6.23
C GLU A 17 -8.01 -2.78 7.67
N THR A 18 -8.96 -2.50 8.58
CA THR A 18 -8.83 -2.76 10.02
C THR A 18 -9.85 -3.78 10.53
N THR A 19 -10.53 -4.48 9.61
CA THR A 19 -11.79 -5.20 9.87
C THR A 19 -11.60 -6.53 10.63
N LEU A 20 -10.35 -6.99 10.85
CA LEU A 20 -10.08 -8.21 11.61
C LEU A 20 -9.71 -7.91 13.08
N GLY A 21 -10.74 -7.75 13.92
CA GLY A 21 -10.66 -8.02 15.36
C GLY A 21 -9.57 -7.26 16.15
N GLY A 22 -9.21 -6.05 15.73
CA GLY A 22 -8.39 -5.10 16.51
C GLY A 22 -6.87 -5.28 16.46
N LYS A 23 -6.33 -6.29 15.76
CA LYS A 23 -4.87 -6.51 15.67
C LYS A 23 -4.31 -6.64 14.26
N LEU A 24 -5.12 -7.10 13.29
CA LEU A 24 -4.67 -7.23 11.92
C LEU A 24 -5.08 -5.99 11.12
N ILE A 25 -4.07 -5.27 10.64
CA ILE A 25 -4.23 -4.13 9.75
C ILE A 25 -3.54 -4.49 8.44
N THR A 26 -4.30 -4.51 7.35
CA THR A 26 -3.75 -4.67 6.00
C THR A 26 -3.57 -3.30 5.38
N LEU A 27 -2.35 -3.00 4.95
CA LEU A 27 -2.01 -1.74 4.29
C LEU A 27 -1.83 -1.97 2.80
N PHE A 28 -2.46 -1.14 1.99
CA PHE A 28 -2.31 -1.13 0.55
C PHE A 28 -1.51 0.11 0.13
N VAL A 29 -0.43 -0.14 -0.60
CA VAL A 29 0.43 0.89 -1.19
C VAL A 29 0.55 0.66 -2.69
N GLY A 30 0.60 1.75 -3.45
CA GLY A 30 0.68 1.75 -4.91
C GLY A 30 1.93 2.49 -5.40
N GLY A 31 2.34 2.23 -6.63
CA GLY A 31 3.51 2.86 -7.23
C GLY A 31 4.08 2.03 -8.36
N SER A 32 5.31 2.36 -8.78
CA SER A 32 6.04 1.51 -9.72
C SER A 32 6.49 0.21 -9.03
N VAL A 33 6.62 -0.87 -9.80
CA VAL A 33 6.98 -2.20 -9.25
C VAL A 33 8.32 -2.17 -8.51
N SER A 34 9.28 -1.39 -9.01
CA SER A 34 10.61 -1.24 -8.38
C SER A 34 10.53 -0.52 -7.04
N GLU A 35 9.81 0.60 -6.96
CA GLU A 35 9.65 1.38 -5.72
C GLU A 35 8.88 0.58 -4.66
N VAL A 36 7.81 -0.12 -5.06
CA VAL A 36 7.04 -0.97 -4.14
C VAL A 36 7.88 -2.14 -3.63
N SER A 37 8.70 -2.75 -4.49
CA SER A 37 9.58 -3.86 -4.06
C SER A 37 10.63 -3.40 -3.05
N ASN A 38 11.25 -2.24 -3.28
CA ASN A 38 12.22 -1.63 -2.37
C ASN A 38 11.58 -1.32 -1.01
N ALA A 39 10.38 -0.71 -1.00
CA ALA A 39 9.64 -0.39 0.21
C ALA A 39 9.33 -1.65 1.05
N ILE A 40 8.92 -2.75 0.39
CA ILE A 40 8.63 -4.02 1.06
C ILE A 40 9.91 -4.65 1.62
N GLU A 41 11.01 -4.66 0.88
CA GLU A 41 12.28 -5.20 1.36
C GLU A 41 12.80 -4.45 2.60
N LEU A 42 12.72 -3.12 2.57
CA LEU A 42 13.10 -2.27 3.69
C LEU A 42 12.27 -2.57 4.94
N VAL A 43 10.96 -2.78 4.77
CA VAL A 43 10.07 -3.11 5.88
C VAL A 43 10.29 -4.52 6.42
N LYS A 44 10.66 -5.48 5.59
CA LYS A 44 11.10 -6.81 6.05
C LYS A 44 12.34 -6.70 6.93
N LYS A 45 13.37 -5.97 6.48
CA LYS A 45 14.59 -5.71 7.26
C LYS A 45 14.31 -5.02 8.60
N LEU A 46 13.40 -4.04 8.61
CA LEU A 46 12.99 -3.35 9.85
C LEU A 46 12.25 -4.27 10.83
N GLY A 47 11.54 -5.28 10.33
CA GLY A 47 10.83 -6.27 11.13
C GLY A 47 11.74 -7.32 11.76
N GLU A 48 12.83 -7.70 11.09
CA GLU A 48 13.79 -8.70 11.56
C GLU A 48 14.60 -8.22 12.78
N GLY A 49 14.89 -6.92 12.87
CA GLY A 49 15.69 -6.34 13.96
C GLY A 49 14.94 -6.03 15.26
N LYS A 50 13.65 -6.36 15.38
CA LYS A 50 12.81 -5.96 16.54
C LYS A 50 12.35 -7.16 17.35
N HIS A 51 12.41 -7.05 18.68
CA HIS A 51 11.89 -8.06 19.62
C HIS A 51 10.41 -8.43 19.38
N ILE A 52 9.61 -7.52 18.81
CA ILE A 52 8.23 -7.77 18.39
C ILE A 52 8.08 -7.44 16.90
N ASN A 53 8.00 -8.48 16.07
CA ASN A 53 7.73 -8.34 14.65
C ASN A 53 6.22 -8.20 14.39
N HIS A 54 5.82 -6.97 14.06
CA HIS A 54 4.45 -6.60 13.71
C HIS A 54 4.11 -6.93 12.24
N LEU A 55 5.12 -7.17 11.39
CA LEU A 55 4.90 -7.64 10.03
C LEU A 55 4.58 -9.13 10.06
N LYS A 56 3.36 -9.50 9.64
CA LYS A 56 2.97 -10.91 9.50
C LYS A 56 3.11 -11.43 8.08
N ASN A 57 2.81 -10.59 7.09
CA ASN A 57 2.94 -10.94 5.68
C ASN A 57 3.15 -9.68 4.82
N ALA A 58 3.82 -9.83 3.68
CA ALA A 58 3.98 -8.80 2.67
C ALA A 58 4.07 -9.43 1.27
N ILE A 59 3.23 -8.97 0.34
CA ILE A 59 3.13 -9.47 -1.04
C ILE A 59 3.18 -8.27 -1.99
N VAL A 60 3.87 -8.44 -3.12
CA VAL A 60 3.91 -7.46 -4.21
C VAL A 60 3.16 -8.02 -5.41
N ILE A 61 2.26 -7.22 -5.99
CA ILE A 61 1.50 -7.56 -7.19
C ILE A 61 1.90 -6.56 -8.27
N SER A 62 2.66 -7.02 -9.27
CA SER A 62 3.26 -6.15 -10.29
C SER A 62 2.26 -5.59 -11.30
N LYS A 63 1.18 -6.33 -11.61
CA LYS A 63 0.14 -5.93 -12.56
C LYS A 63 -1.24 -6.41 -12.09
N PRO A 64 -1.84 -5.77 -11.08
CA PRO A 64 -3.18 -6.12 -10.62
C PRO A 64 -4.21 -5.87 -11.73
N HIS A 65 -5.23 -6.73 -11.80
CA HIS A 65 -6.33 -6.55 -12.74
C HIS A 65 -7.15 -5.28 -12.38
N PRO A 66 -7.61 -4.47 -13.35
CA PRO A 66 -8.34 -3.23 -13.08
C PRO A 66 -9.58 -3.42 -12.18
N GLU A 67 -10.26 -4.56 -12.30
CA GLU A 67 -11.41 -4.87 -11.45
C GLU A 67 -11.06 -4.96 -9.96
N ILE A 68 -9.86 -5.44 -9.63
CA ILE A 68 -9.39 -5.57 -8.26
C ILE A 68 -9.07 -4.19 -7.68
N LEU A 69 -8.56 -3.28 -8.50
CA LEU A 69 -8.20 -1.92 -8.08
C LEU A 69 -9.40 -1.15 -7.52
N LYS A 70 -10.62 -1.42 -8.00
CA LYS A 70 -11.87 -0.83 -7.47
C LYS A 70 -12.10 -1.09 -5.98
N TYR A 71 -11.57 -2.20 -5.46
CA TYR A 71 -11.71 -2.58 -4.05
C TYR A 71 -10.56 -2.06 -3.18
N VAL A 72 -9.41 -1.77 -3.81
CA VAL A 72 -8.17 -1.37 -3.13
C VAL A 72 -8.03 0.15 -3.06
N ILE A 73 -8.36 0.84 -4.15
CA ILE A 73 -8.28 2.30 -4.22
C ILE A 73 -9.48 2.89 -3.49
N SER A 74 -9.23 3.86 -2.61
CA SER A 74 -10.31 4.59 -1.94
C SER A 74 -11.23 5.27 -2.96
N SER A 75 -12.54 5.14 -2.78
CA SER A 75 -13.55 5.75 -3.67
C SER A 75 -13.34 7.26 -3.86
N GLU A 76 -12.80 7.95 -2.84
CA GLU A 76 -12.46 9.37 -2.90
C GLU A 76 -11.38 9.69 -3.96
N LYS A 77 -10.42 8.79 -4.20
CA LYS A 77 -9.39 8.99 -5.24
C LYS A 77 -9.94 8.77 -6.64
N ILE A 78 -10.86 7.81 -6.80
CA ILE A 78 -11.48 7.49 -8.09
C ILE A 78 -12.28 8.71 -8.60
N ILE A 79 -13.04 9.35 -7.72
CA ILE A 79 -13.86 10.53 -8.05
C ILE A 79 -12.98 11.70 -8.53
N ASN A 80 -11.82 11.91 -7.89
CA ASN A 80 -10.89 12.98 -8.28
C ASN A 80 -10.23 12.73 -9.64
N GLU A 81 -9.86 11.48 -9.97
CA GLU A 81 -9.31 11.17 -11.30
C GLU A 81 -10.36 11.31 -12.42
N GLU A 82 -11.63 11.01 -12.16
CA GLU A 82 -12.71 11.16 -13.14
C GLU A 82 -13.06 12.64 -13.37
N THR A 83 -13.13 13.45 -12.32
CA THR A 83 -13.35 14.91 -12.46
C THR A 83 -12.20 15.61 -13.18
N LEU A 84 -10.95 15.17 -12.99
CA LEU A 84 -9.80 15.69 -13.72
C LEU A 84 -9.83 15.37 -15.22
N LYS A 85 -10.48 14.28 -15.65
CA LYS A 85 -10.63 13.92 -17.07
C LYS A 85 -11.77 14.64 -17.77
N VAL A 86 -12.77 15.13 -17.04
CA VAL A 86 -13.93 15.86 -17.60
C VAL A 86 -13.59 17.33 -17.87
N ASN A 87 -12.56 17.86 -17.20
CA ASN A 87 -12.21 19.29 -17.24
C ASN A 87 -11.06 19.62 -18.20
N ASN A 88 -10.60 18.66 -19.02
CA ASN A 88 -9.55 18.80 -20.03
C ASN A 88 -10.07 18.32 -21.40
#